data_AF-A0A670HVZ9-F1
#
_entry.id   AF-A0A670HVZ9-F1
#
_cell.length_a   1.000
_cell.length_b   1.000
_cell.length_c   1.000
_cell.angle_alpha   90.00
_cell.angle_beta   90.00
_cell.angle_gamma   90.00
#
_symmetry.space_group_name_H-M   'P 1'
#
loop_
_entity.id
_entity.type
_entity.pdbx_description
1 polymer ?
#
loop_
_entity_poly.entity_id
_entity_poly.type
_entity_poly.pdbx_seq_one_letter_code
_entity_poly.pdbx_strand_id
1 'polypeptide(L)'
;MSSDFEGYEQDFSVLTAEITNRIGKVPKLLGDEKKQMVSNVEKQLEEARELLEQMELEVREIPPQSRGMYSSRMRSYKQEMEKLEADFKRSRIAYSDEVRNELLGDDGNSSEIQLIKLREERAHLLDNTERLERSSRRLEAGYQIAVETEQIGQDILENLSSDREKIQRARERLRETDANLGKSSRILTGMLRRIIQNRILLVILGIIVIFAVLMIIYFSVRGH
;
A
#
# COMPACT_ATOMS: atom_id res chain seq x y z
N MET A 1 8.98 -3.21 21.06
CA MET A 1 8.63 -3.71 19.72
C MET A 1 9.37 -2.94 18.61
N SER A 2 10.59 -2.44 18.85
CA SER A 2 11.47 -1.85 17.82
C SER A 2 12.82 -2.55 17.72
N SER A 3 13.11 -3.50 18.62
CA SER A 3 14.38 -4.25 18.67
C SER A 3 14.53 -5.20 17.49
N ASP A 4 13.43 -5.76 17.03
CA ASP A 4 13.47 -6.86 16.07
C ASP A 4 13.74 -6.30 14.66
N PHE A 5 13.16 -5.15 14.33
CA PHE A 5 13.52 -4.39 13.13
C PHE A 5 14.99 -3.95 13.12
N GLU A 6 15.52 -3.46 14.24
CA GLU A 6 16.93 -3.04 14.32
C GLU A 6 17.90 -4.22 14.17
N GLY A 7 17.53 -5.40 14.69
CA GLY A 7 18.27 -6.65 14.48
C GLY A 7 18.31 -7.04 12.99
N TYR A 8 17.16 -7.04 12.34
CA TYR A 8 17.08 -7.33 10.90
C TYR A 8 17.81 -6.27 10.04
N GLU A 9 17.77 -4.99 10.44
CA GLU A 9 18.50 -3.90 9.78
C GLU A 9 20.01 -4.15 9.84
N GLN A 10 20.51 -4.59 11.00
CA GLN A 10 21.90 -4.92 11.20
C GLN A 10 22.32 -6.13 10.35
N ASP A 11 21.54 -7.21 10.39
CA ASP A 11 21.83 -8.44 9.61
C ASP A 11 21.81 -8.16 8.11
N PHE A 12 20.84 -7.37 7.62
CA PHE A 12 20.78 -6.93 6.23
C PHE A 12 22.01 -6.11 5.84
N SER A 13 22.48 -5.20 6.69
CA SER A 13 23.67 -4.38 6.40
C SER A 13 24.96 -5.21 6.30
N VAL A 14 25.10 -6.24 7.14
CA VAL A 14 26.25 -7.15 7.11
C VAL A 14 26.21 -8.01 5.85
N LEU A 15 25.04 -8.56 5.53
CA LEU A 15 24.85 -9.44 4.39
C LEU A 15 25.06 -8.70 3.06
N THR A 16 24.52 -7.49 2.90
CA THR A 16 24.72 -6.65 1.72
C THR A 16 26.18 -6.25 1.51
N ALA A 17 26.92 -5.95 2.58
CA ALA A 17 28.35 -5.68 2.52
C ALA A 17 29.15 -6.92 2.08
N GLU A 18 28.79 -8.10 2.59
CA GLU A 18 29.41 -9.36 2.22
C GLU A 18 29.14 -9.72 0.75
N ILE A 19 27.89 -9.59 0.30
CA ILE A 19 27.48 -9.80 -1.09
C ILE A 19 28.27 -8.86 -2.01
N THR A 20 28.37 -7.57 -1.67
CA THR A 20 29.13 -6.59 -2.47
C THR A 20 30.60 -6.99 -2.61
N ASN A 21 31.22 -7.43 -1.52
CA ASN A 21 32.62 -7.90 -1.51
C ASN A 21 32.80 -9.13 -2.41
N ARG A 22 31.87 -10.09 -2.32
CA ARG A 22 31.89 -11.32 -3.10
C ARG A 22 31.63 -11.06 -4.59
N ILE A 23 30.65 -10.21 -4.94
CA ILE A 23 30.40 -9.76 -6.32
C ILE A 23 31.66 -9.15 -6.93
N GLY A 24 32.41 -8.33 -6.18
CA GLY A 24 33.69 -7.77 -6.65
C GLY A 24 34.82 -8.80 -6.85
N LYS A 25 34.71 -9.99 -6.23
CA LYS A 25 35.65 -11.11 -6.38
C LYS A 25 35.25 -12.09 -7.49
N VAL A 26 33.96 -12.20 -7.83
CA VAL A 26 33.45 -13.10 -8.88
C VAL A 26 34.18 -12.94 -10.23
N PRO A 27 34.47 -11.73 -10.74
CA PRO A 27 35.21 -11.57 -11.99
C PRO A 27 36.63 -12.15 -11.94
N LYS A 28 37.28 -12.14 -10.77
CA LYS A 28 38.69 -12.55 -10.58
C LYS A 28 38.88 -14.06 -10.42
N LEU A 29 37.79 -14.81 -10.21
CA LEU A 29 37.81 -16.27 -10.06
C LEU A 29 37.46 -16.94 -11.39
N LEU A 30 38.04 -18.10 -11.64
CA LEU A 30 37.89 -18.91 -12.87
C LEU A 30 37.43 -20.34 -12.52
N GLY A 31 36.79 -21.03 -13.47
CA GLY A 31 36.41 -22.44 -13.32
C GLY A 31 35.36 -22.74 -12.23
N ASP A 32 35.54 -23.86 -11.52
CA ASP A 32 34.59 -24.37 -10.53
C ASP A 32 34.49 -23.51 -9.25
N GLU A 33 35.60 -22.88 -8.82
CA GLU A 33 35.57 -21.93 -7.69
C GLU A 33 34.65 -20.74 -7.96
N LYS A 34 34.62 -20.27 -9.22
CA LYS A 34 33.71 -19.21 -9.65
C LYS A 34 32.26 -19.67 -9.62
N LYS A 35 31.95 -20.88 -10.12
CA LYS A 35 30.58 -21.44 -10.07
C LYS A 35 30.08 -21.58 -8.63
N GLN A 36 30.94 -22.09 -7.73
CA GLN A 36 30.60 -22.17 -6.30
C GLN A 36 30.39 -20.78 -5.70
N MET A 37 31.22 -19.79 -6.05
CA MET A 37 31.02 -18.42 -5.57
C MET A 37 29.76 -17.76 -6.11
N VAL A 38 29.42 -17.95 -7.39
CA VAL A 38 28.17 -17.47 -7.98
C VAL A 38 26.97 -18.08 -7.25
N SER A 39 26.98 -19.39 -7.00
CA SER A 39 25.91 -20.06 -6.25
C SER A 39 25.80 -19.59 -4.80
N ASN A 40 26.93 -19.34 -4.13
CA ASN A 40 26.93 -18.78 -2.78
C ASN A 40 26.36 -17.36 -2.74
N VAL A 41 26.72 -16.52 -3.71
CA VAL A 41 26.16 -15.16 -3.82
C VAL A 41 24.67 -15.19 -4.14
N GLU A 42 24.20 -16.13 -4.97
CA GLU A 42 22.76 -16.33 -5.21
C GLU A 42 22.00 -16.70 -3.94
N LYS A 43 22.56 -17.58 -3.10
CA LYS A 43 21.96 -17.92 -1.80
C LYS A 43 21.92 -16.73 -0.85
N GLN A 44 23.02 -15.97 -0.74
CA GLN A 44 23.07 -14.80 0.12
C GLN A 44 22.13 -13.68 -0.36
N LEU A 45 21.96 -13.51 -1.67
CA LEU A 45 20.95 -12.61 -2.21
C LEU A 45 19.54 -13.06 -1.84
N GLU A 46 19.25 -14.36 -1.84
CA GLU A 46 17.95 -14.86 -1.41
C GLU A 46 17.72 -14.62 0.10
N GLU A 47 18.71 -14.93 0.95
CA GLU A 47 18.65 -14.62 2.40
C GLU A 47 18.43 -13.12 2.66
N ALA A 48 19.04 -12.24 1.85
CA ALA A 48 18.83 -10.80 1.94
C ALA A 48 17.41 -10.38 1.54
N ARG A 49 16.78 -11.08 0.58
CA ARG A 49 15.37 -10.85 0.24
C ARG A 49 14.44 -11.28 1.36
N GLU A 50 14.68 -12.45 1.95
CA GLU A 50 13.90 -12.95 3.08
C GLU A 50 13.94 -11.99 4.27
N LEU A 51 15.12 -11.46 4.61
CA LEU A 51 15.26 -10.42 5.64
C LEU A 51 14.49 -9.14 5.30
N LEU A 52 14.49 -8.73 4.03
CA LEU A 52 13.77 -7.54 3.58
C LEU A 52 12.24 -7.73 3.68
N GLU A 53 11.74 -8.92 3.35
CA GLU A 53 10.34 -9.29 3.56
C GLU A 53 9.96 -9.28 5.04
N GLN A 54 10.80 -9.85 5.92
CA GLN A 54 10.59 -9.84 7.37
C GLN A 54 10.54 -8.41 7.92
N MET A 55 11.48 -7.55 7.51
CA MET A 55 11.45 -6.13 7.88
C MET A 55 10.17 -5.42 7.39
N GLU A 56 9.64 -5.78 6.21
CA GLU A 56 8.40 -5.18 5.69
C GLU A 56 7.15 -5.61 6.48
N LEU A 57 7.13 -6.84 6.99
CA LEU A 57 6.10 -7.33 7.91
C LEU A 57 6.15 -6.58 9.24
N GLU A 58 7.33 -6.42 9.84
CA GLU A 58 7.53 -5.65 11.07
C GLU A 58 7.05 -4.19 10.92
N VAL A 59 7.36 -3.54 9.80
CA VAL A 59 6.91 -2.15 9.54
C VAL A 59 5.39 -2.03 9.42
N ARG A 60 4.68 -3.09 9.03
CA ARG A 60 3.21 -3.13 9.02
C ARG A 60 2.61 -3.21 10.42
N GLU A 61 3.31 -3.82 11.37
CA GLU A 61 2.86 -3.90 12.78
C GLU A 61 3.12 -2.60 13.55
N ILE A 62 4.06 -1.76 13.09
CA ILE A 62 4.37 -0.47 13.71
C ILE A 62 3.20 0.54 13.59
N PRO A 63 2.87 1.30 14.66
CA PRO A 63 1.85 2.34 14.64
C PRO A 63 2.08 3.41 13.55
N PRO A 64 1.01 3.99 12.96
CA PRO A 64 1.11 4.93 11.85
C PRO A 64 1.90 6.21 12.17
N GLN A 65 2.08 6.55 13.46
CA GLN A 65 2.82 7.72 13.93
C GLN A 65 4.34 7.60 13.70
N SER A 66 4.92 6.40 13.81
CA SER A 66 6.35 6.13 13.58
C SER A 66 6.63 5.47 12.23
N ARG A 67 5.60 4.92 11.57
CA ARG A 67 5.71 4.21 10.28
C ARG A 67 6.35 5.02 9.15
N GLY A 68 6.24 6.36 9.16
CA GLY A 68 6.80 7.22 8.12
C GLY A 68 8.32 7.11 7.98
N MET A 69 9.05 7.06 9.10
CA MET A 69 10.51 6.95 9.11
C MET A 69 10.97 5.57 8.62
N TYR A 70 10.34 4.51 9.13
CA TYR A 70 10.65 3.13 8.74
C TYR A 70 10.28 2.83 7.27
N SER A 71 9.17 3.39 6.76
CA SER A 71 8.79 3.26 5.35
C SER A 71 9.78 3.94 4.39
N SER A 72 10.39 5.05 4.82
CA SER A 72 11.45 5.69 4.05
C SER A 72 12.71 4.83 4.01
N ARG A 73 13.15 4.29 5.16
CA ARG A 73 14.30 3.37 5.23
C ARG A 73 14.09 2.11 4.40
N MET A 74 12.90 1.51 4.49
CA MET A 74 12.49 0.34 3.71
C MET A 74 12.62 0.57 2.20
N ARG A 75 12.24 1.77 1.71
CA ARG A 75 12.44 2.11 0.29
C ARG A 75 13.91 2.19 -0.10
N SER A 76 14.77 2.72 0.77
CA SER A 76 16.21 2.75 0.54
C SER A 76 16.80 1.34 0.46
N TYR A 77 16.42 0.43 1.36
CA TYR A 77 16.89 -0.96 1.32
C TYR A 77 16.40 -1.71 0.08
N LYS A 78 15.16 -1.47 -0.38
CA LYS A 78 14.67 -2.02 -1.66
C LYS A 78 15.51 -1.56 -2.85
N GLN A 79 15.85 -0.28 -2.91
CA GLN A 79 16.72 0.25 -3.97
C GLN A 79 18.14 -0.32 -3.91
N GLU A 80 18.69 -0.48 -2.71
CA GLU A 80 20.00 -1.11 -2.51
C GLU A 80 19.99 -2.56 -3.00
N MET A 81 18.94 -3.31 -2.70
CA MET A 81 18.78 -4.69 -3.17
C MET A 81 18.68 -4.80 -4.70
N GLU A 82 17.90 -3.92 -5.34
CA GLU A 82 17.83 -3.86 -6.81
C GLU A 82 19.20 -3.58 -7.45
N LYS A 83 20.00 -2.70 -6.83
CA LYS A 83 21.35 -2.39 -7.28
C LYS A 83 22.29 -3.59 -7.14
N LEU A 84 22.27 -4.27 -5.99
CA LEU A 84 23.04 -5.50 -5.73
C LEU A 84 22.73 -6.60 -6.76
N GLU A 85 21.45 -6.80 -7.08
CA GLU A 85 21.05 -7.75 -8.12
C GLU A 85 21.55 -7.36 -9.52
N ALA A 86 21.50 -6.07 -9.86
CA ALA A 86 22.00 -5.57 -11.13
C ALA A 86 23.52 -5.76 -11.25
N ASP A 87 24.26 -5.47 -10.18
CA ASP A 87 25.72 -5.62 -10.12
C ASP A 87 26.14 -7.10 -10.17
N PHE A 88 25.38 -8.00 -9.53
CA PHE A 88 25.58 -9.44 -9.65
C PHE A 88 25.33 -9.94 -11.09
N LYS A 89 24.22 -9.51 -11.71
CA LYS A 89 23.91 -9.87 -13.11
C LYS A 89 25.00 -9.37 -14.06
N ARG A 90 25.51 -8.15 -13.88
CA ARG A 90 26.62 -7.60 -14.68
C ARG A 90 27.90 -8.41 -14.50
N SER A 91 28.25 -8.75 -13.25
CA SER A 91 29.43 -9.56 -12.93
C SER A 91 29.34 -10.99 -13.50
N ARG A 92 28.13 -11.52 -13.65
CA ARG A 92 27.85 -12.79 -14.31
C ARG A 92 27.89 -12.71 -15.84
N ILE A 93 27.51 -11.59 -16.44
CA ILE A 93 27.52 -11.41 -17.91
C ILE A 93 28.93 -11.13 -18.44
N ALA A 94 29.78 -10.42 -17.69
CA ALA A 94 31.19 -10.23 -18.04
C ALA A 94 31.92 -11.57 -18.28
N TYR A 95 31.50 -12.63 -17.58
CA TYR A 95 31.98 -14.00 -17.80
C TYR A 95 31.54 -14.63 -19.13
N SER A 96 30.38 -14.26 -19.69
CA SER A 96 29.85 -14.87 -20.92
C SER A 96 30.64 -14.46 -22.17
N ASP A 97 31.12 -13.21 -22.23
CA ASP A 97 31.89 -12.73 -23.39
C ASP A 97 33.35 -13.18 -23.34
N GLU A 98 33.94 -13.29 -22.14
CA GLU A 98 35.34 -13.70 -21.97
C GLU A 98 35.55 -15.20 -22.26
N VAL A 99 34.62 -16.07 -21.79
CA VAL A 99 34.68 -17.52 -22.06
C VAL A 99 34.35 -17.86 -23.52
N ARG A 100 33.45 -17.10 -24.16
CA ARG A 100 33.16 -17.28 -25.60
C ARG A 100 34.36 -16.92 -26.47
N ASN A 101 35.17 -15.94 -26.04
CA ASN A 101 36.36 -15.52 -26.77
C ASN A 101 37.54 -16.49 -26.57
N GLU A 102 37.64 -17.17 -25.41
CA GLU A 102 38.66 -18.20 -25.15
C GLU A 102 38.34 -19.57 -25.81
N LEU A 103 37.06 -19.90 -26.01
CA LEU A 103 36.64 -21.17 -26.64
C LEU A 103 36.71 -21.15 -28.19
N LEU A 104 37.04 -20.01 -28.80
CA LEU A 104 37.12 -19.81 -30.25
C LEU A 104 38.54 -19.52 -30.76
N GLY A 105 39.58 -19.83 -29.97
CA GLY A 105 40.98 -19.76 -30.41
C GLY A 105 41.47 -21.09 -31.00
N ASP A 106 41.89 -21.05 -32.28
CA ASP A 106 42.62 -22.09 -33.05
C ASP A 106 41.91 -23.46 -33.19
N ASP A 107 41.71 -24.10 -34.35
CA ASP A 107 42.53 -24.16 -35.55
C ASP A 107 41.75 -24.91 -36.67
N GLY A 108 41.91 -24.49 -37.93
CA GLY A 108 41.71 -25.25 -39.20
C GLY A 108 40.37 -25.95 -39.54
N ASN A 109 39.56 -25.38 -40.46
CA ASN A 109 39.09 -26.00 -41.73
C ASN A 109 38.07 -25.09 -42.46
N SER A 110 38.50 -24.36 -43.50
CA SER A 110 37.77 -23.19 -44.04
C SER A 110 36.50 -23.48 -44.87
N SER A 111 36.13 -24.73 -45.12
CA SER A 111 34.97 -25.09 -45.97
C SER A 111 33.78 -25.66 -45.19
N GLU A 112 34.02 -26.39 -44.10
CA GLU A 112 32.97 -26.96 -43.25
C GLU A 112 32.40 -25.91 -42.28
N ILE A 113 33.24 -24.99 -41.81
CA ILE A 113 32.86 -23.84 -40.99
C ILE A 113 31.87 -22.92 -41.72
N GLN A 114 31.95 -22.78 -43.04
CA GLN A 114 31.05 -21.90 -43.79
C GLN A 114 29.63 -22.47 -43.89
N LEU A 115 29.51 -23.80 -44.02
CA LEU A 115 28.22 -24.52 -44.04
C LEU A 115 27.59 -24.61 -42.65
N ILE A 116 28.41 -24.76 -41.61
CA ILE A 116 27.97 -24.70 -40.21
C ILE A 116 27.51 -23.28 -39.87
N LYS A 117 28.29 -22.23 -40.20
CA LYS A 117 27.88 -20.83 -40.01
C LYS A 117 26.56 -20.50 -40.70
N LEU A 118 26.33 -21.00 -41.92
CA LEU A 118 25.07 -20.78 -42.64
C LEU A 118 23.88 -21.49 -41.99
N ARG A 119 24.09 -22.70 -41.42
CA ARG A 119 23.07 -23.39 -40.62
C ARG A 119 22.84 -22.70 -39.27
N GLU A 120 23.89 -22.17 -38.67
CA GLU A 120 23.87 -21.47 -37.39
C GLU A 120 23.19 -20.11 -37.53
N GLU A 121 23.44 -19.37 -38.61
CA GLU A 121 22.68 -18.16 -38.98
C GLU A 121 21.21 -18.48 -39.21
N ARG A 122 20.88 -19.57 -39.91
CA ARG A 122 19.49 -19.97 -40.13
C ARG A 122 18.79 -20.38 -38.84
N ALA A 123 19.50 -21.08 -37.94
CA ALA A 123 19.01 -21.40 -36.61
C ALA A 123 18.82 -20.14 -35.76
N HIS A 124 19.73 -19.17 -35.85
CA HIS A 124 19.61 -17.87 -35.20
C HIS A 124 18.45 -17.04 -35.73
N LEU A 125 18.16 -17.08 -37.04
CA LEU A 125 17.02 -16.39 -37.62
C LEU A 125 15.70 -17.05 -37.19
N LEU A 126 15.65 -18.38 -37.09
CA LEU A 126 14.50 -19.11 -36.57
C LEU A 126 14.27 -18.82 -35.07
N ASP A 127 15.33 -18.81 -34.25
CA ASP A 127 15.24 -18.43 -32.83
C ASP A 127 14.78 -16.97 -32.68
N ASN A 128 15.32 -16.04 -33.49
CA ASN A 128 14.85 -14.66 -33.48
C ASN A 128 13.38 -14.55 -33.91
N THR A 129 12.94 -15.33 -34.89
CA THR A 129 11.54 -15.37 -35.33
C THR A 129 10.63 -15.91 -34.24
N GLU A 130 11.04 -16.98 -33.56
CA GLU A 130 10.27 -17.56 -32.45
C GLU A 130 10.22 -16.62 -31.24
N ARG A 131 11.32 -15.94 -30.93
CA ARG A 131 11.37 -14.90 -29.89
C ARG A 131 10.48 -13.71 -30.23
N LEU A 132 10.45 -13.30 -31.50
CA LEU A 132 9.57 -12.23 -31.98
C LEU A 132 8.10 -12.65 -31.89
N GLU A 133 7.75 -13.87 -32.29
CA GLU A 133 6.40 -14.40 -32.18
C GLU A 133 5.94 -14.50 -30.71
N ARG A 134 6.80 -14.97 -29.80
CA ARG A 134 6.53 -14.98 -28.35
C ARG A 134 6.37 -13.57 -27.80
N SER A 135 7.20 -12.63 -28.23
CA SER A 135 7.10 -11.23 -27.82
C SER A 135 5.80 -10.59 -28.34
N SER A 136 5.40 -10.90 -29.57
CA SER A 136 4.14 -10.45 -30.17
C SER A 136 2.93 -10.98 -29.39
N ARG A 137 2.91 -12.28 -29.05
CA ARG A 137 1.85 -12.87 -28.22
C ARG A 137 1.78 -12.24 -26.82
N ARG A 138 2.93 -11.97 -26.20
CA ARG A 138 2.99 -11.28 -24.90
C ARG A 138 2.53 -9.83 -24.98
N LEU A 139 2.84 -9.13 -26.07
CA LEU A 139 2.41 -7.77 -26.31
C LEU A 139 0.88 -7.71 -26.51
N GLU A 140 0.32 -8.64 -27.28
CA GLU A 140 -1.11 -8.75 -27.50
C GLU A 140 -1.87 -9.07 -26.19
N ALA A 141 -1.37 -10.03 -25.41
CA ALA A 141 -1.92 -10.31 -24.08
C ALA A 141 -1.79 -9.11 -23.13
N GLY A 142 -0.66 -8.41 -23.14
CA GLY A 142 -0.45 -7.20 -22.36
C GLY A 142 -1.38 -6.05 -22.77
N TYR A 143 -1.63 -5.90 -24.07
CA TYR A 143 -2.59 -4.94 -24.60
C TYR A 143 -4.01 -5.25 -24.13
N GLN A 144 -4.43 -6.52 -24.21
CA GLN A 144 -5.74 -6.94 -23.72
C GLN A 144 -5.92 -6.63 -22.23
N ILE A 145 -4.91 -6.96 -21.39
CA ILE A 145 -4.93 -6.67 -19.96
C ILE A 145 -4.98 -5.16 -19.70
N ALA A 146 -4.25 -4.37 -20.49
CA ALA A 146 -4.27 -2.91 -20.36
C ALA A 146 -5.65 -2.32 -20.67
N VAL A 147 -6.33 -2.81 -21.72
CA VAL A 147 -7.70 -2.40 -22.06
C VAL A 147 -8.70 -2.81 -20.98
N GLU A 148 -8.59 -4.02 -20.43
CA GLU A 148 -9.43 -4.47 -19.32
C GLU A 148 -9.20 -3.60 -18.07
N THR A 149 -7.95 -3.24 -17.80
CA THR A 149 -7.58 -2.36 -16.68
C THR A 149 -8.11 -0.94 -16.88
N GLU A 150 -8.07 -0.42 -18.11
CA GLU A 150 -8.66 0.89 -18.46
C GLU A 150 -10.17 0.89 -18.20
N GLN A 151 -10.86 -0.19 -18.60
CA GLN A 151 -12.30 -0.35 -18.38
C GLN A 151 -12.65 -0.42 -16.89
N ILE A 152 -11.91 -1.21 -16.10
CA ILE A 152 -12.08 -1.26 -14.64
C ILE A 152 -11.80 0.13 -14.02
N GLY A 153 -10.79 0.84 -14.51
CA GLY A 153 -10.48 2.20 -14.07
C GLY A 153 -11.62 3.18 -14.34
N GLN A 154 -12.25 3.08 -15.51
CA GLN A 154 -13.43 3.89 -15.86
C GLN A 154 -14.61 3.62 -14.93
N ASP A 155 -14.91 2.34 -14.64
CA ASP A 155 -15.97 1.95 -13.70
C ASP A 155 -15.69 2.46 -12.29
N ILE A 156 -14.43 2.44 -11.85
CA ILE A 156 -14.04 3.00 -10.54
C ILE A 156 -14.30 4.51 -10.51
N LEU A 157 -13.95 5.25 -11.58
CA LEU A 157 -14.19 6.69 -11.65
C LEU A 157 -15.69 7.02 -11.64
N GLU A 158 -16.51 6.24 -12.32
CA GLU A 158 -17.97 6.38 -12.29
C GLU A 158 -18.53 6.14 -10.88
N ASN A 159 -18.10 5.07 -10.23
CA ASN A 159 -18.50 4.75 -8.85
C ASN A 159 -18.06 5.84 -7.86
N LEU A 160 -16.83 6.35 -7.97
CA LEU A 160 -16.34 7.45 -7.14
C LEU A 160 -17.13 8.74 -7.35
N SER A 161 -17.54 9.03 -8.59
CA SER A 161 -18.41 10.17 -8.90
C SER A 161 -19.78 10.01 -8.24
N SER A 162 -20.39 8.83 -8.36
CA SER A 162 -21.66 8.49 -7.71
C SER A 162 -21.58 8.59 -6.18
N ASP A 163 -20.50 8.07 -5.58
CA ASP A 163 -20.29 8.12 -4.14
C ASP A 163 -20.04 9.54 -3.64
N ARG A 164 -19.31 10.36 -4.40
CA ARG A 164 -19.18 11.79 -4.13
C ARG A 164 -20.55 12.48 -4.09
N GLU A 165 -21.43 12.16 -5.03
CA GLU A 165 -22.78 12.70 -5.06
C GLU A 165 -23.60 12.23 -3.85
N LYS A 166 -23.53 10.95 -3.47
CA LYS A 166 -24.19 10.42 -2.26
C LYS A 166 -23.72 11.14 -1.01
N ILE A 167 -22.40 11.36 -0.86
CA ILE A 167 -21.82 12.07 0.28
C ILE A 167 -22.27 13.53 0.30
N GLN A 168 -22.33 14.21 -0.85
CA GLN A 168 -22.84 15.58 -0.94
C GLN A 168 -24.31 15.67 -0.52
N ARG A 169 -25.16 14.78 -1.04
CA ARG A 169 -26.58 14.70 -0.65
C ARG A 169 -26.75 14.39 0.84
N ALA A 170 -25.92 13.49 1.40
CA ALA A 170 -25.94 13.19 2.83
C ALA A 170 -25.56 14.41 3.68
N ARG A 171 -24.51 15.14 3.28
CA ARG A 171 -24.10 16.41 3.91
C ARG A 171 -25.19 17.48 3.86
N GLU A 172 -25.86 17.63 2.72
CA GLU A 172 -26.95 18.59 2.58
C GLU A 172 -28.14 18.23 3.48
N ARG A 173 -28.54 16.95 3.50
CA ARG A 173 -29.57 16.45 4.42
C ARG A 173 -29.22 16.65 5.89
N LEU A 174 -27.96 16.42 6.27
CA LEU A 174 -27.50 16.69 7.64
C LEU A 174 -27.59 18.18 7.97
N ARG A 175 -27.15 19.06 7.06
CA ARG A 175 -27.25 20.51 7.24
C ARG A 175 -28.70 20.99 7.36
N GLU A 176 -29.60 20.45 6.55
CA GLU A 176 -31.04 20.71 6.66
C GLU A 176 -31.62 20.17 7.97
N THR A 177 -31.19 18.98 8.40
CA THR A 177 -31.61 18.37 9.67
C THR A 177 -31.15 19.21 10.85
N ASP A 178 -29.92 19.72 10.84
CA ASP A 178 -29.39 20.65 11.85
C ASP A 178 -30.18 21.96 11.89
N ALA A 179 -30.51 22.53 10.71
CA ALA A 179 -31.34 23.73 10.63
C ALA A 179 -32.76 23.50 11.17
N ASN A 180 -33.34 22.32 10.90
CA ASN A 180 -34.66 21.94 11.39
C ASN A 180 -34.64 21.61 12.89
N LEU A 181 -33.58 20.98 13.41
CA LEU A 181 -33.37 20.77 14.85
C LEU A 181 -33.29 22.09 15.61
N GLY A 182 -32.61 23.11 15.05
CA GLY A 182 -32.58 24.46 15.63
C GLY A 182 -33.97 25.10 15.72
N LYS A 183 -34.82 24.93 14.70
CA LYS A 183 -36.22 25.42 14.70
C LYS A 183 -37.10 24.64 15.68
N SER A 184 -36.99 23.31 15.69
CA SER A 184 -37.74 22.44 16.60
C SER A 184 -37.38 22.70 18.07
N SER A 185 -36.09 22.89 18.39
CA SER A 185 -35.64 23.24 19.74
C SER A 185 -36.28 24.55 20.25
N ARG A 186 -36.39 25.55 19.37
CA ARG A 186 -37.05 26.82 19.71
C ARG A 186 -38.56 26.65 19.98
N ILE A 187 -39.25 25.84 19.19
CA ILE A 187 -40.69 25.55 19.38
C ILE A 187 -40.91 24.74 20.67
N LEU A 188 -40.10 23.69 20.89
CA LEU A 188 -40.14 22.86 22.10
C LEU A 188 -39.91 23.69 23.37
N THR A 189 -38.92 24.59 23.35
CA THR A 189 -38.66 25.51 24.49
C THR A 189 -39.85 26.44 24.75
N GLY A 190 -40.51 26.91 23.69
CA GLY A 190 -41.74 27.71 23.79
C GLY A 190 -42.91 26.93 24.39
N MET A 191 -43.11 25.68 23.99
CA MET A 191 -44.13 24.79 24.56
C MET A 191 -43.84 24.47 26.02
N LEU A 192 -42.59 24.17 26.38
CA LEU A 192 -42.19 23.87 27.75
C LEU A 192 -42.44 25.05 28.69
N ARG A 193 -42.13 26.29 28.25
CA ARG A 193 -42.44 27.50 29.04
C ARG A 193 -43.94 27.67 29.28
N ARG A 194 -44.79 27.43 28.28
CA ARG A 194 -46.25 27.50 28.42
C ARG A 194 -46.77 26.46 29.42
N ILE A 195 -46.23 25.24 29.40
CA ILE A 195 -46.59 24.19 30.37
C ILE A 195 -46.24 24.64 31.80
N ILE A 196 -45.05 25.18 32.01
CA ILE A 196 -44.62 25.68 33.34
C ILE A 196 -45.53 26.83 33.79
N GLN A 197 -45.83 27.79 32.91
CA GLN A 197 -46.74 28.91 33.22
C GLN A 197 -48.13 28.42 33.64
N ASN A 198 -48.73 27.49 32.88
CA ASN A 198 -50.04 26.93 33.20
C ASN A 198 -50.02 26.20 34.56
N ARG A 199 -48.93 25.48 34.86
CA ARG A 199 -48.78 24.77 36.14
C ARG A 199 -48.70 25.75 37.32
N ILE A 200 -47.94 26.85 37.16
CA ILE A 200 -47.87 27.92 38.18
C ILE A 200 -49.23 28.58 38.38
N LEU A 201 -49.95 28.91 37.30
CA LEU A 201 -51.30 29.48 37.38
C LEU A 201 -52.27 28.57 38.14
N LEU A 202 -52.23 27.26 37.89
CA LEU A 202 -53.07 26.29 38.59
C LEU A 202 -52.77 26.27 40.10
N VAL A 203 -51.49 26.28 40.49
CA VAL A 203 -51.09 26.33 41.91
C VAL A 203 -51.56 27.63 42.58
N ILE A 204 -51.40 28.78 41.92
CA ILE A 204 -51.87 30.07 42.45
C ILE A 204 -53.39 30.07 42.63
N LEU A 205 -54.14 29.56 41.64
CA LEU A 205 -55.60 29.43 41.73
C LEU A 205 -56.02 28.57 42.93
N GLY A 206 -55.34 27.44 43.15
CA GLY A 206 -55.57 26.57 44.30
C GLY A 206 -55.35 27.29 45.65
N ILE A 207 -54.27 28.08 45.77
CA ILE A 207 -53.98 28.86 46.98
C ILE A 207 -55.08 29.90 47.24
N ILE A 208 -55.54 30.61 46.19
CA ILE A 208 -56.62 31.60 46.31
C ILE A 208 -57.91 30.95 46.82
N VAL A 209 -58.26 29.78 46.29
CA VAL A 209 -59.46 29.03 46.73
C VAL A 209 -59.33 28.62 48.20
N ILE A 210 -58.17 28.10 48.61
CA ILE A 210 -57.92 27.72 50.02
C ILE A 210 -58.03 28.96 50.92
N PHE A 211 -57.43 30.08 50.53
CA PHE A 211 -57.49 31.32 51.30
C PHE A 211 -58.92 31.85 51.44
N ALA A 212 -59.73 31.79 50.37
CA ALA A 212 -61.13 32.19 50.40
C ALA A 212 -61.95 31.31 51.38
N VAL A 213 -61.73 29.99 51.37
CA VAL A 213 -62.37 29.07 52.33
C VAL A 213 -61.96 29.39 53.77
N LEU A 214 -60.68 29.60 54.03
CA LEU A 214 -60.18 29.97 55.36
C LEU A 214 -60.77 31.30 55.85
N MET A 215 -60.88 32.29 54.97
CA MET A 215 -61.53 33.58 55.28
C MET A 215 -62.99 33.40 55.66
N ILE A 216 -63.76 32.61 54.90
CA ILE A 216 -65.17 32.33 55.20
C ILE A 216 -65.31 31.66 56.58
N ILE A 217 -64.47 30.66 56.87
CA ILE A 217 -64.48 29.97 58.16
C ILE A 217 -64.14 30.94 59.30
N TYR A 218 -63.11 31.78 59.12
CA TYR A 218 -62.71 32.77 60.12
C TYR A 218 -63.84 33.76 60.44
N PHE A 219 -64.50 34.30 59.41
CA PHE A 219 -65.64 35.20 59.60
C PHE A 219 -66.84 34.49 60.23
N SER A 220 -67.11 33.23 59.86
CA SER A 220 -68.19 32.44 60.44
C SER A 220 -67.97 32.16 61.94
N VAL A 221 -66.75 31.76 62.32
CA VAL A 221 -66.40 31.47 63.73
C VAL A 221 -66.35 32.73 64.59
N ARG A 222 -65.91 33.87 64.03
CA ARG A 222 -65.85 35.14 64.77
C ARG A 222 -67.18 35.90 64.79
N GLY A 223 -68.10 35.57 63.88
CA GLY A 223 -69.43 36.18 63.78
C GLY A 223 -70.51 35.50 64.65
N HIS A 224 -70.17 34.38 65.30
CA HIS A 224 -70.95 33.72 66.35
C HIS A 224 -70.39 34.07 67.74
#